data_AF-A0AAU6DVH5-F1
#
_entry.id   AF-A0AAU6DVH5-F1
#
_cell.length_a   1.000
_cell.length_b   1.000
_cell.length_c   1.000
_cell.angle_alpha   90.00
_cell.angle_beta   90.00
_cell.angle_gamma   90.00
#
_symmetry.space_group_name_H-M   'P 1'
#
loop_
_entity.id
_entity.type
_entity.pdbx_description
1 polymer ?
#
loop_
_entity_poly.entity_id
_entity_poly.type
_entity_poly.pdbx_seq_one_letter_code
_entity_poly.pdbx_strand_id
1 'polypeptide(L)'
;MSTRQRDDAMAALRDWSRPGRRADLIATAWQAGETNIVALAEAARISRPTVYADLRSRGIDPDHRPKGKTMITNLSKLDIEGFTGVGETMDAEFTAALRRWVAQHPDLDPGGPEGHTEGMRLVAMMDTVARYADVRDRLAREQVARAERDRLLHQVELRWEALSTAAAWLAAHHAYVLAVDEARIAIDMWNERAESARQRKFFCISPRDEAAYQQIQEAGHPALEDAMADLDQDPGVTTYALRANLDQAHERRLELAAETLAFAIARN
;
A
#
# COMPACT_ATOMS: atom_id res chain seq x y z
N MET A 1 9.22 13.58 42.97
CA MET A 1 9.11 13.78 41.50
C MET A 1 10.22 14.73 41.08
N SER A 2 11.11 14.31 40.17
CA SER A 2 12.21 15.16 39.69
C SER A 2 11.67 16.34 38.87
N THR A 3 12.30 17.52 38.97
CA THR A 3 11.94 18.71 38.17
C THR A 3 11.84 18.40 36.69
N ARG A 4 12.73 17.53 36.18
CA ARG A 4 12.73 17.06 34.79
C ARG A 4 11.45 16.29 34.42
N GLN A 5 11.02 15.40 35.30
CA GLN A 5 9.83 14.58 35.08
C GLN A 5 8.53 15.41 35.06
N ARG A 6 8.50 16.50 35.83
CA ARG A 6 7.41 17.48 35.79
C ARG A 6 7.44 18.28 34.50
N ASP A 7 8.60 18.74 34.06
CA ASP A 7 8.72 19.55 32.86
C ASP A 7 8.39 18.73 31.59
N ASP A 8 8.78 17.46 31.54
CA ASP A 8 8.40 16.51 30.47
C ASP A 8 6.89 16.27 30.43
N ALA A 9 6.25 16.07 31.59
CA ALA A 9 4.80 15.90 31.68
C ALA A 9 4.05 17.17 31.21
N MET A 10 4.54 18.36 31.56
CA MET A 10 3.95 19.62 31.12
C MET A 10 4.16 19.86 29.62
N ALA A 11 5.26 19.39 29.04
CA ALA A 11 5.49 19.44 27.60
C ALA A 11 4.53 18.51 26.84
N ALA A 12 4.35 17.27 27.31
CA ALA A 12 3.41 16.32 26.73
C ALA A 12 1.96 16.84 26.78
N LEU A 13 1.56 17.47 27.89
CA LEU A 13 0.23 18.07 28.02
C LEU A 13 0.01 19.23 27.03
N ARG A 14 1.03 20.08 26.83
CA ARG A 14 0.96 21.17 25.84
C ARG A 14 0.88 20.63 24.42
N ASP A 15 1.69 19.63 24.07
CA ASP A 15 1.62 19.01 22.73
C ASP A 15 0.26 18.38 22.48
N TRP A 16 -0.27 17.64 23.45
CA TRP A 16 -1.59 17.01 23.36
C TRP A 16 -2.71 18.05 23.16
N SER A 17 -2.62 19.20 23.83
CA SER A 17 -3.61 20.28 23.73
C SER A 17 -3.53 21.12 22.45
N ARG A 18 -2.56 20.88 21.56
CA ARG A 18 -2.43 21.67 20.32
C ARG A 18 -3.67 21.51 19.44
N PRO A 19 -4.28 22.62 18.97
CA PRO A 19 -5.38 22.55 18.01
C PRO A 19 -4.99 21.71 16.79
N GLY A 20 -5.85 20.78 16.39
CA GLY A 20 -5.61 19.90 15.25
C GLY A 20 -4.72 18.68 15.52
N ARG A 21 -4.05 18.57 16.69
CA ARG A 21 -3.17 17.44 17.02
C ARG A 21 -3.87 16.09 16.96
N ARG A 22 -5.12 16.04 17.44
CA ARG A 22 -5.96 14.84 17.34
C ARG A 22 -6.15 14.41 15.88
N ALA A 23 -6.48 15.37 15.00
CA ALA A 23 -6.65 15.09 13.58
C ALA A 23 -5.33 14.64 12.92
N ASP A 24 -4.19 15.20 13.34
CA ASP A 24 -2.88 14.73 12.87
C ASP A 24 -2.61 13.27 13.28
N LEU A 25 -2.91 12.91 14.53
CA LEU A 25 -2.71 11.54 15.03
C LEU A 25 -3.64 10.54 14.36
N ILE A 26 -4.89 10.91 14.14
CA ILE A 26 -5.86 10.09 13.39
C ILE A 26 -5.41 9.90 11.94
N ALA A 27 -4.97 10.98 11.27
CA ALA A 27 -4.43 10.90 9.92
C ALA A 27 -3.15 10.06 9.85
N THR A 28 -2.27 10.15 10.84
CA THR A 28 -1.07 9.33 10.94
C THR A 28 -1.42 7.85 11.08
N ALA A 29 -2.38 7.51 11.95
CA ALA A 29 -2.85 6.14 12.12
C ALA A 29 -3.47 5.58 10.83
N TRP A 30 -4.24 6.42 10.12
CA TRP A 30 -4.80 6.08 8.81
C TRP A 30 -3.72 5.78 7.78
N GLN A 31 -2.72 6.66 7.66
CA GLN A 31 -1.57 6.47 6.75
C GLN A 31 -0.71 5.28 7.14
N ALA A 32 -0.66 4.92 8.42
CA ALA A 32 -0.02 3.71 8.92
C ALA A 32 -0.83 2.42 8.63
N GLY A 33 -2.02 2.53 8.05
CA GLY A 33 -2.83 1.41 7.56
C GLY A 33 -4.09 1.09 8.37
N GLU A 34 -4.31 1.73 9.52
CA GLU A 34 -5.55 1.56 10.29
C GLU A 34 -6.69 2.39 9.66
N THR A 35 -7.46 1.75 8.80
CA THR A 35 -8.59 2.37 8.07
C THR A 35 -9.96 2.07 8.68
N ASN A 36 -10.01 1.34 9.80
CA ASN A 36 -11.25 1.05 10.49
C ASN A 36 -11.68 2.23 11.37
N ILE A 37 -12.72 2.94 10.91
CA ILE A 37 -13.31 4.09 11.62
C ILE A 37 -13.75 3.74 13.05
N VAL A 38 -14.18 2.49 13.31
CA VAL A 38 -14.58 2.07 14.66
C VAL A 38 -13.36 1.97 15.57
N ALA A 39 -12.27 1.32 15.10
CA ALA A 39 -11.03 1.20 15.86
C ALA A 39 -10.41 2.57 16.16
N LEU A 40 -10.40 3.47 15.17
CA LEU A 40 -9.93 4.85 15.36
C LEU A 40 -10.79 5.62 16.38
N ALA A 41 -12.12 5.47 16.33
CA ALA A 41 -13.03 6.10 17.27
C ALA A 41 -12.82 5.59 18.70
N GLU A 42 -12.62 4.28 18.87
CA GLU A 42 -12.33 3.66 20.18
C GLU A 42 -10.98 4.09 20.74
N ALA A 43 -9.92 4.06 19.92
CA ALA A 43 -8.57 4.45 20.32
C ALA A 43 -8.51 5.92 20.75
N ALA A 44 -9.19 6.81 20.00
CA ALA A 44 -9.24 8.23 20.31
C ALA A 44 -10.33 8.61 21.33
N ARG A 45 -11.20 7.67 21.74
CA ARG A 45 -12.36 7.90 22.62
C ARG A 45 -13.29 9.02 22.14
N ILE A 46 -13.55 9.05 20.84
CA ILE A 46 -14.43 10.04 20.20
C ILE A 46 -15.51 9.36 19.37
N SER A 47 -16.48 10.14 18.91
CA SER A 47 -17.51 9.61 18.03
C SER A 47 -16.96 9.34 16.62
N ARG A 48 -17.54 8.36 15.91
CA ARG A 48 -17.23 8.09 14.50
C ARG A 48 -17.38 9.35 13.62
N PRO A 49 -18.45 10.17 13.74
CA PRO A 49 -18.55 11.44 13.01
C PRO A 49 -17.36 12.39 13.21
N THR A 50 -16.79 12.42 14.42
CA THR A 50 -15.60 13.24 14.70
C THR A 50 -14.36 12.69 13.98
N VAL A 51 -14.19 11.36 13.91
CA VAL A 51 -13.14 10.72 13.10
C VAL A 51 -13.28 11.12 11.62
N TYR A 52 -14.50 11.07 11.08
CA TYR A 52 -14.78 11.49 9.71
C TYR A 52 -14.39 12.96 9.47
N ALA A 53 -14.80 13.86 10.38
CA ALA A 53 -14.48 15.28 10.27
C ALA A 53 -12.97 15.55 10.36
N ASP A 54 -12.28 14.87 11.29
CA ASP A 54 -10.85 15.01 11.50
C ASP A 54 -10.05 14.51 10.28
N LEU A 55 -10.40 13.36 9.71
CA LEU A 55 -9.78 12.83 8.49
C LEU A 55 -9.98 13.79 7.31
N ARG A 56 -11.21 14.25 7.10
CA ARG A 56 -11.52 15.22 6.02
C ARG A 56 -10.79 16.54 6.20
N SER A 57 -10.61 17.01 7.43
CA SER A 57 -9.82 18.22 7.73
C SER A 57 -8.34 18.10 7.33
N ARG A 58 -7.85 16.86 7.15
CA ARG A 58 -6.50 16.54 6.67
C ARG A 58 -6.46 16.08 5.22
N GLY A 59 -7.55 16.30 4.47
CA GLY A 59 -7.66 15.92 3.08
C GLY A 59 -7.75 14.41 2.84
N ILE A 60 -8.05 13.63 3.88
CA ILE A 60 -8.28 12.19 3.78
C ILE A 60 -9.79 11.97 3.64
N ASP A 61 -10.21 11.29 2.57
CA ASP A 61 -11.59 10.84 2.44
C ASP A 61 -11.76 9.40 2.98
N PRO A 62 -12.33 9.23 4.19
CA PRO A 62 -12.55 7.92 4.79
C PRO A 62 -13.59 7.04 4.07
N ASP A 63 -14.43 7.63 3.20
CA ASP A 63 -15.41 6.87 2.43
C ASP A 63 -14.77 6.12 1.25
N HIS A 64 -13.55 6.53 0.86
CA HIS A 64 -12.68 5.88 -0.13
C HIS A 64 -11.66 4.92 0.50
N ARG A 65 -12.01 4.27 1.62
CA ARG A 65 -11.14 3.25 2.20
C ARG A 65 -10.86 2.14 1.16
N PRO A 66 -9.60 1.70 0.99
CA PRO A 66 -9.29 0.59 0.10
C PRO A 66 -10.05 -0.65 0.58
N LYS A 67 -11.02 -1.10 -0.23
CA LYS A 67 -11.82 -2.29 0.07
C LYS A 67 -10.99 -3.52 -0.29
N GLY A 68 -10.03 -3.87 0.56
CA GLY A 68 -9.29 -5.12 0.52
C GLY A 68 -9.07 -5.59 1.95
N LYS A 69 -9.42 -6.84 2.26
CA LYS A 69 -9.35 -7.39 3.63
C LYS A 69 -7.90 -7.54 4.13
N THR A 70 -6.90 -7.43 3.25
CA THR A 70 -5.49 -7.60 3.60
C THR A 70 -4.60 -6.72 2.71
N MET A 71 -4.28 -5.51 3.18
CA MET A 71 -3.28 -4.66 2.54
C MET A 71 -1.87 -5.20 2.85
N ILE A 72 -1.14 -5.69 1.85
CA ILE A 72 0.30 -5.97 1.93
C ILE A 72 1.04 -4.65 1.67
N THR A 73 0.72 -3.59 2.42
CA THR A 73 1.42 -2.30 2.31
C THR A 73 2.59 -2.21 3.28
N ASN A 74 2.57 -3.02 4.34
CA ASN A 74 3.68 -3.12 5.28
C ASN A 74 4.68 -4.17 4.77
N LEU A 75 5.74 -3.71 4.09
CA LEU A 75 6.90 -4.51 3.71
C LEU A 75 7.89 -4.63 4.87
N SER A 76 7.41 -5.12 6.02
CA SER A 76 8.29 -5.51 7.13
C SER A 76 9.43 -6.37 6.62
N LYS A 77 10.64 -6.12 7.13
CA LYS A 77 11.86 -6.84 6.73
C LYS A 77 11.61 -8.34 6.85
N LEU A 78 11.80 -9.06 5.75
CA LEU A 78 11.76 -10.51 5.71
C LEU A 78 13.10 -11.03 6.24
N ASP A 79 13.05 -11.91 7.22
CA ASP A 79 14.21 -12.60 7.77
C ASP A 79 13.76 -13.95 8.34
N ILE A 80 13.92 -15.00 7.54
CA ILE A 80 13.54 -16.37 7.92
C ILE A 80 14.81 -17.19 8.02
N GLU A 81 15.19 -17.53 9.25
CA GLU A 81 16.45 -18.24 9.54
C GLU A 81 17.70 -17.55 8.94
N GLY A 82 17.69 -16.22 8.77
CA GLY A 82 18.77 -15.46 8.15
C GLY A 82 18.64 -15.27 6.63
N PHE A 83 17.58 -15.79 6.00
CA PHE A 83 17.27 -15.53 4.60
C PHE A 83 16.39 -14.30 4.46
N THR A 84 16.84 -13.33 3.65
CA THR A 84 16.13 -12.05 3.47
C THR A 84 15.33 -11.97 2.17
N GLY A 85 15.55 -12.92 1.26
CA GLY A 85 14.94 -12.94 -0.07
C GLY A 85 15.61 -11.99 -1.07
N VAL A 86 16.72 -11.35 -0.70
CA VAL A 86 17.52 -10.52 -1.60
C VAL A 86 18.47 -11.40 -2.41
N GLY A 87 18.26 -11.46 -3.73
CA GLY A 87 19.01 -12.36 -4.63
C GLY A 87 20.53 -12.22 -4.55
N GLU A 88 21.03 -11.01 -4.34
CA GLU A 88 22.47 -10.71 -4.28
C GLU A 88 23.16 -11.30 -3.04
N THR A 89 22.43 -11.59 -1.96
CA THR A 89 23.00 -12.08 -0.69
C THR A 89 22.76 -13.58 -0.45
N MET A 90 22.00 -14.26 -1.32
CA MET A 90 21.54 -15.64 -1.11
C MET A 90 22.67 -16.64 -0.87
N ASP A 91 23.74 -16.62 -1.66
CA ASP A 91 24.86 -17.55 -1.49
C ASP A 91 25.56 -17.38 -0.14
N ALA A 92 25.69 -16.13 0.30
CA ALA A 92 26.29 -15.79 1.59
C ALA A 92 25.37 -16.18 2.76
N GLU A 93 24.05 -15.95 2.62
CA GLU A 93 23.02 -16.33 3.59
C GLU A 93 22.96 -17.86 3.76
N PHE A 94 22.96 -18.61 2.65
CA PHE A 94 23.00 -20.06 2.64
C PHE A 94 24.26 -20.61 3.31
N THR A 95 25.43 -20.07 2.95
CA THR A 95 26.71 -20.44 3.57
C THR A 95 26.69 -20.16 5.08
N ALA A 96 26.13 -19.04 5.50
CA ALA A 96 26.00 -18.69 6.91
C ALA A 96 25.03 -19.64 7.64
N ALA A 97 23.91 -20.01 7.02
CA ALA A 97 22.96 -20.97 7.57
C ALA A 97 23.58 -22.35 7.75
N LEU A 98 24.30 -22.86 6.74
CA LEU A 98 24.99 -24.14 6.84
C LEU A 98 26.06 -24.12 7.95
N ARG A 99 26.84 -23.04 8.07
CA ARG A 99 27.81 -22.88 9.17
C ARG A 99 27.14 -22.89 10.54
N ARG A 100 25.99 -22.23 10.71
CA ARG A 100 25.21 -22.27 11.95
C ARG A 100 24.77 -23.71 12.28
N TRP A 101 24.27 -24.43 11.29
CA TRP A 101 23.84 -25.82 11.48
C TRP A 101 25.01 -26.73 11.90
N VAL A 102 26.16 -26.66 11.20
CA VAL A 102 27.35 -27.43 11.55
C VAL A 102 27.83 -27.13 12.97
N ALA A 103 27.82 -25.86 13.37
CA ALA A 103 28.20 -25.47 14.73
C ALA A 103 27.24 -26.00 15.81
N GLN A 104 25.96 -26.20 15.48
CA GLN A 104 24.95 -26.77 16.38
C GLN A 104 24.96 -28.30 16.39
N HIS A 105 25.57 -28.94 15.38
CA HIS A 105 25.62 -30.38 15.22
C HIS A 105 27.08 -30.87 15.01
N PRO A 106 27.96 -30.67 16.01
CA PRO A 106 29.39 -30.98 15.86
C PRO A 106 29.67 -32.48 15.66
N ASP A 107 28.76 -33.35 16.10
CA ASP A 107 28.90 -34.80 16.02
C ASP A 107 28.41 -35.39 14.68
N LEU A 108 27.78 -34.57 13.81
CA LEU A 108 27.27 -35.02 12.52
C LEU A 108 28.25 -34.66 11.40
N ASP A 109 28.40 -35.57 10.43
CA ASP A 109 29.15 -35.30 9.21
C ASP A 109 28.34 -34.37 8.28
N PRO A 110 28.82 -33.16 7.94
CA PRO A 110 28.14 -32.27 7.02
C PRO A 110 28.00 -32.84 5.60
N GLY A 111 28.87 -33.78 5.21
CA GLY A 111 28.79 -34.51 3.94
C GLY A 111 27.88 -35.75 4.02
N GLY A 112 27.40 -36.11 5.21
CA GLY A 112 26.56 -37.28 5.45
C GLY A 112 25.08 -37.09 5.08
N PRO A 113 24.24 -38.13 5.26
CA PRO A 113 22.82 -38.09 4.93
C PRO A 113 22.05 -36.96 5.62
N GLU A 114 22.35 -36.69 6.89
CA GLU A 114 21.73 -35.63 7.68
C GLU A 114 22.12 -34.24 7.17
N GLY A 115 23.41 -34.03 6.88
CA GLY A 115 23.91 -32.77 6.30
C GLY A 115 23.35 -32.51 4.91
N HIS A 116 23.22 -33.56 4.08
CA HIS A 116 22.55 -33.45 2.79
C HIS A 116 21.06 -33.10 2.93
N THR A 117 20.37 -33.73 3.88
CA THR A 117 18.95 -33.46 4.15
C THR A 117 18.74 -32.01 4.58
N GLU A 118 19.58 -31.50 5.48
CA GLU A 118 19.52 -30.10 5.91
C GLU A 118 19.88 -29.14 4.77
N GLY A 119 20.92 -29.44 4.00
CA GLY A 119 21.30 -28.62 2.84
C GLY A 119 20.14 -28.46 1.87
N MET A 120 19.41 -29.55 1.57
CA MET A 120 18.21 -29.50 0.73
C MET A 120 17.05 -28.72 1.37
N ARG A 121 16.88 -28.77 2.70
CA ARG A 121 15.90 -27.95 3.42
C ARG A 121 16.24 -26.47 3.31
N LEU A 122 17.50 -26.10 3.53
CA LEU A 122 17.99 -24.72 3.44
C LEU A 122 17.89 -24.16 2.02
N VAL A 123 18.16 -24.97 0.98
CA VAL A 123 17.93 -24.56 -0.42
C VAL A 123 16.46 -24.26 -0.67
N ALA A 124 15.55 -25.14 -0.21
CA ALA A 124 14.12 -24.92 -0.36
C ALA A 124 13.64 -23.67 0.40
N MET A 125 14.17 -23.45 1.61
CA MET A 125 13.90 -22.23 2.39
C MET A 125 14.35 -20.98 1.64
N MET A 126 15.60 -20.94 1.19
CA MET A 126 16.19 -19.83 0.44
C MET A 126 15.36 -19.48 -0.80
N ASP A 127 15.03 -20.48 -1.63
CA ASP A 127 14.23 -20.28 -2.85
C ASP A 127 12.79 -19.83 -2.54
N THR A 128 12.16 -20.41 -1.52
CA THR A 128 10.79 -20.05 -1.14
C THR A 128 10.73 -18.62 -0.60
N VAL A 129 11.68 -18.22 0.26
CA VAL A 129 11.82 -16.86 0.78
C VAL A 129 12.07 -15.87 -0.36
N ALA A 130 12.92 -16.22 -1.32
CA ALA A 130 13.17 -15.42 -2.53
C ALA A 130 11.90 -15.14 -3.32
N ARG A 131 11.17 -16.21 -3.66
CA ARG A 131 9.93 -16.12 -4.45
C ARG A 131 8.84 -15.39 -3.69
N TYR A 132 8.72 -15.65 -2.40
CA TYR A 132 7.79 -14.95 -1.52
C TYR A 132 8.09 -13.45 -1.50
N ALA A 133 9.36 -13.06 -1.30
CA ALA A 133 9.78 -11.65 -1.28
C ALA A 133 9.45 -10.91 -2.59
N ASP A 134 9.77 -11.52 -3.74
CA ASP A 134 9.51 -10.94 -5.07
C ASP A 134 8.00 -10.78 -5.33
N VAL A 135 7.19 -11.80 -5.03
CA VAL A 135 5.72 -11.72 -5.20
C VAL A 135 5.12 -10.70 -4.23
N ARG A 136 5.55 -10.71 -2.95
CA ARG A 136 5.09 -9.76 -1.93
C ARG A 136 5.37 -8.31 -2.33
N ASP A 137 6.56 -8.00 -2.82
CA ASP A 137 6.92 -6.64 -3.28
C ASP A 137 6.05 -6.20 -4.47
N ARG A 138 5.82 -7.09 -5.45
CA ARG A 138 4.96 -6.78 -6.60
C ARG A 138 3.52 -6.53 -6.19
N LEU A 139 2.96 -7.36 -5.32
CA LEU A 139 1.62 -7.16 -4.77
C LEU A 139 1.51 -5.84 -4.00
N ALA A 140 2.50 -5.51 -3.18
CA ALA A 140 2.53 -4.24 -2.45
C ALA A 140 2.51 -3.04 -3.40
N ARG A 141 3.35 -3.05 -4.44
CA ARG A 141 3.40 -1.99 -5.45
C ARG A 141 2.10 -1.87 -6.24
N GLU A 142 1.50 -3.00 -6.60
CA GLU A 142 0.19 -3.01 -7.27
C GLU A 142 -0.89 -2.40 -6.40
N GLN A 143 -0.99 -2.79 -5.13
CA GLN A 143 -2.00 -2.27 -4.20
C GLN A 143 -1.85 -0.76 -3.97
N VAL A 144 -0.61 -0.28 -3.83
CA VAL A 144 -0.32 1.16 -3.73
C VAL A 144 -0.75 1.89 -5.00
N ALA A 145 -0.40 1.36 -6.18
CA ALA A 145 -0.78 1.97 -7.45
C ALA A 145 -2.31 1.96 -7.66
N ARG A 146 -3.00 0.89 -7.25
CA ARG A 146 -4.46 0.78 -7.30
C ARG A 146 -5.14 1.84 -6.44
N ALA A 147 -4.68 1.98 -5.19
CA ALA A 147 -5.20 2.98 -4.27
C ALA A 147 -4.95 4.41 -4.79
N GLU A 148 -3.78 4.67 -5.38
CA GLU A 148 -3.44 5.98 -5.94
C GLU A 148 -4.27 6.32 -7.18
N ARG A 149 -4.48 5.34 -8.07
CA ARG A 149 -5.40 5.46 -9.22
C ARG A 149 -6.81 5.85 -8.76
N ASP A 150 -7.36 5.14 -7.77
CA ASP A 150 -8.71 5.41 -7.27
C ASP A 150 -8.79 6.80 -6.62
N ARG A 151 -7.77 7.19 -5.86
CA ARG A 151 -7.64 8.52 -5.25
C ARG A 151 -7.63 9.63 -6.30
N LEU A 152 -6.85 9.48 -7.37
CA LEU A 152 -6.70 10.50 -8.41
C LEU A 152 -7.94 10.59 -9.31
N LEU A 153 -8.58 9.46 -9.63
CA LEU A 153 -9.89 9.45 -10.29
C LEU A 153 -10.94 10.22 -9.47
N HIS A 154 -10.97 10.02 -8.15
CA HIS A 154 -11.85 10.80 -7.29
C HIS A 154 -11.47 12.29 -7.23
N GLN A 155 -10.17 12.61 -7.21
CA GLN A 155 -9.69 13.99 -7.23
C GLN A 155 -10.18 14.74 -8.48
N VAL A 156 -10.27 14.09 -9.64
CA VAL A 156 -10.87 14.69 -10.85
C VAL A 156 -12.30 15.18 -10.59
N GLU A 157 -13.12 14.35 -9.95
CA GLU A 157 -14.52 14.69 -9.61
C GLU A 157 -14.59 15.87 -8.64
N LEU A 158 -13.79 15.86 -7.58
CA LEU A 158 -13.74 16.96 -6.62
C LEU A 158 -13.32 18.29 -7.28
N ARG A 159 -12.33 18.25 -8.18
CA ARG A 159 -11.88 19.45 -8.90
C ARG A 159 -12.93 19.95 -9.88
N TRP A 160 -13.66 19.05 -10.52
CA TRP A 160 -14.77 19.39 -11.38
C TRP A 160 -15.90 20.09 -10.58
N GLU A 161 -16.34 19.50 -9.47
CA GLU A 161 -17.38 20.09 -8.62
C GLU A 161 -16.99 21.48 -8.09
N ALA A 162 -15.73 21.65 -7.70
CA ALA A 162 -15.21 22.92 -7.19
C ALA A 162 -15.30 24.07 -8.21
N LEU A 163 -15.35 23.80 -9.53
CA LEU A 163 -15.50 24.84 -10.55
C LEU A 163 -16.80 25.64 -10.40
N SER A 164 -17.87 25.00 -9.95
CA SER A 164 -19.20 25.63 -9.81
C SER A 164 -19.23 26.77 -8.79
N THR A 165 -18.26 26.83 -7.87
CA THR A 165 -18.20 27.82 -6.77
C THR A 165 -16.91 28.63 -6.77
N ALA A 166 -16.03 28.41 -7.74
CA ALA A 166 -14.69 29.02 -7.76
C ALA A 166 -14.73 30.50 -8.15
N ALA A 167 -14.25 31.37 -7.25
CA ALA A 167 -14.03 32.78 -7.55
C ALA A 167 -12.93 33.01 -8.61
N ALA A 168 -11.86 32.21 -8.57
CA ALA A 168 -10.77 32.21 -9.54
C ALA A 168 -10.93 31.05 -10.54
N TRP A 169 -11.96 31.15 -11.39
CA TRP A 169 -12.40 30.05 -12.25
C TRP A 169 -11.29 29.47 -13.14
N LEU A 170 -10.44 30.31 -13.76
CA LEU A 170 -9.36 29.84 -14.64
C LEU A 170 -8.33 28.98 -13.89
N ALA A 171 -7.96 29.37 -12.68
CA ALA A 171 -7.02 28.61 -11.85
C ALA A 171 -7.63 27.28 -11.40
N ALA A 172 -8.91 27.28 -11.02
CA ALA A 172 -9.63 26.06 -10.69
C ALA A 172 -9.75 25.12 -11.91
N HIS A 173 -9.98 25.67 -13.11
CA HIS A 173 -10.04 24.89 -14.35
C HIS A 173 -8.69 24.27 -14.68
N HIS A 174 -7.60 25.02 -14.54
CA HIS A 174 -6.26 24.47 -14.70
C HIS A 174 -5.98 23.32 -13.72
N ALA A 175 -6.36 23.47 -12.44
CA ALA A 175 -6.22 22.39 -11.45
C ALA A 175 -7.03 21.14 -11.79
N TYR A 176 -8.22 21.30 -12.39
CA TYR A 176 -9.00 20.18 -12.92
C TYR A 176 -8.29 19.48 -14.08
N VAL A 177 -7.76 20.23 -15.05
CA VAL A 177 -7.01 19.66 -16.19
C VAL A 177 -5.79 18.89 -15.71
N LEU A 178 -5.04 19.43 -14.75
CA LEU A 178 -3.90 18.71 -14.14
C LEU A 178 -4.35 17.41 -13.45
N ALA A 179 -5.46 17.44 -12.70
CA ALA A 179 -5.98 16.24 -12.05
C ALA A 179 -6.36 15.14 -13.07
N VAL A 180 -6.89 15.51 -14.24
CA VAL A 180 -7.18 14.55 -15.32
C VAL A 180 -5.91 13.91 -15.86
N ASP A 181 -4.85 14.70 -16.07
CA ASP A 181 -3.55 14.19 -16.53
C ASP A 181 -2.89 13.27 -15.48
N GLU A 182 -2.91 13.66 -14.21
CA GLU A 182 -2.43 12.82 -13.11
C GLU A 182 -3.21 11.50 -13.01
N ALA A 183 -4.53 11.53 -13.13
CA ALA A 183 -5.36 10.32 -13.14
C ALA A 183 -5.05 9.40 -14.32
N ARG A 184 -4.77 9.95 -15.50
CA ARG A 184 -4.32 9.21 -16.68
C ARG A 184 -3.02 8.46 -16.40
N ILE A 185 -2.02 9.15 -15.87
CA ILE A 185 -0.72 8.56 -15.50
C ILE A 185 -0.91 7.46 -14.45
N ALA A 186 -1.74 7.69 -13.45
CA ALA A 186 -1.97 6.71 -12.39
C ALA A 186 -2.70 5.44 -12.87
N ILE A 187 -3.63 5.56 -13.83
CA ILE A 187 -4.25 4.42 -14.50
C ILE A 187 -3.19 3.58 -15.22
N ASP A 188 -2.30 4.22 -15.99
CA ASP A 188 -1.26 3.52 -16.76
C ASP A 188 -0.23 2.86 -15.83
N MET A 189 0.19 3.58 -14.78
CA MET A 189 1.08 3.03 -13.74
C MET A 189 0.45 1.83 -13.04
N TRP A 190 -0.82 1.91 -12.67
CA TRP A 190 -1.53 0.78 -12.07
C TRP A 190 -1.56 -0.42 -13.02
N ASN A 191 -1.83 -0.21 -14.31
CA ASN A 191 -1.82 -1.29 -15.30
C ASN A 191 -0.48 -2.04 -15.31
N GLU A 192 0.63 -1.29 -15.42
CA GLU A 192 1.98 -1.87 -15.44
C GLU A 192 2.26 -2.70 -14.18
N ARG A 193 1.87 -2.19 -13.00
CA ARG A 193 2.07 -2.92 -11.73
C ARG A 193 1.16 -4.13 -11.62
N ALA A 194 -0.09 -4.04 -12.08
CA ALA A 194 -1.04 -5.15 -12.07
C ALA A 194 -0.59 -6.28 -13.01
N GLU A 195 -0.15 -5.95 -14.23
CA GLU A 195 0.43 -6.92 -15.16
C GLU A 195 1.67 -7.59 -14.56
N SER A 196 2.59 -6.79 -14.00
CA SER A 196 3.81 -7.27 -13.37
C SER A 196 3.55 -8.21 -12.18
N ALA A 197 2.57 -7.88 -11.32
CA ALA A 197 2.17 -8.73 -10.20
C ALA A 197 1.54 -10.04 -10.68
N ARG A 198 0.76 -10.02 -11.75
CA ARG A 198 0.10 -11.23 -12.29
C ARG A 198 1.01 -12.18 -13.03
N GLN A 199 2.04 -11.66 -13.69
CA GLN A 199 3.04 -12.50 -14.36
C GLN A 199 3.79 -13.40 -13.37
N ARG A 200 3.91 -12.97 -12.10
CA ARG A 200 4.62 -13.72 -11.07
C ARG A 200 3.68 -14.53 -10.19
N LYS A 201 3.48 -15.79 -10.56
CA LYS A 201 2.74 -16.76 -9.73
C LYS A 201 3.59 -17.25 -8.56
N PHE A 202 2.99 -17.33 -7.38
CA PHE A 202 3.53 -18.05 -6.23
C PHE A 202 2.90 -19.45 -6.17
N PHE A 203 3.73 -20.48 -6.02
CA PHE A 203 3.29 -21.86 -5.85
C PHE A 203 4.36 -22.65 -5.10
N CYS A 204 3.94 -23.55 -4.22
CA CYS A 204 4.84 -24.53 -3.59
C CYS A 204 4.88 -25.78 -4.46
N ILE A 205 6.07 -26.20 -4.91
CA ILE A 205 6.24 -27.34 -5.82
C ILE A 205 6.53 -28.62 -5.04
N SER A 206 7.05 -28.48 -3.82
CA SER A 206 7.45 -29.59 -2.97
C SER A 206 6.95 -29.42 -1.54
N PRO A 207 6.85 -30.52 -0.76
CA PRO A 207 6.55 -30.44 0.67
C PRO A 207 7.56 -29.58 1.47
N ARG A 208 8.79 -29.41 0.96
CA ARG A 208 9.79 -28.54 1.61
C ARG A 208 9.47 -27.06 1.38
N ASP A 209 8.95 -26.73 0.19
CA ASP A 209 8.51 -25.37 -0.13
C ASP A 209 7.30 -25.01 0.73
N GLU A 210 6.35 -25.95 0.90
CA GLU A 210 5.18 -25.78 1.76
C GLU A 210 5.60 -25.54 3.21
N ALA A 211 6.54 -26.33 3.73
CA ALA A 211 7.08 -26.15 5.07
C ALA A 211 7.79 -24.79 5.22
N ALA A 212 8.57 -24.36 4.22
CA ALA A 212 9.22 -23.05 4.24
C ALA A 212 8.20 -21.90 4.20
N TYR A 213 7.15 -22.04 3.37
CA TYR A 213 6.09 -21.04 3.29
C TYR A 213 5.28 -20.96 4.58
N GLN A 214 4.99 -22.10 5.22
CA GLN A 214 4.36 -22.14 6.53
C GLN A 214 5.22 -21.42 7.58
N GLN A 215 6.54 -21.59 7.58
CA GLN A 215 7.42 -20.85 8.49
C GLN A 215 7.41 -19.34 8.24
N ILE A 216 7.33 -18.90 6.98
CA ILE A 216 7.15 -17.48 6.65
C ILE A 216 5.86 -16.95 7.30
N GLN A 217 4.76 -17.70 7.21
CA GLN A 217 3.48 -17.32 7.82
C GLN A 217 3.52 -17.33 9.35
N GLU A 218 4.15 -18.34 9.96
CA GLU A 218 4.34 -18.45 11.41
C GLU A 218 5.21 -17.31 11.97
N ALA A 219 6.15 -16.78 11.17
CA ALA A 219 6.91 -15.57 11.48
C ALA A 219 6.07 -14.27 11.38
N GLY A 220 4.78 -14.38 11.07
CA GLY A 220 3.83 -13.26 11.03
C GLY A 220 3.77 -12.54 9.69
N HIS A 221 4.38 -13.08 8.64
CA HIS A 221 4.25 -12.53 7.29
C HIS A 221 2.92 -12.97 6.65
N PRO A 222 2.24 -12.08 5.91
CA PRO A 222 0.90 -12.36 5.40
C PRO A 222 0.91 -13.47 4.35
N ALA A 223 -0.18 -14.23 4.32
CA ALA A 223 -0.50 -15.14 3.22
C ALA A 223 -0.68 -14.36 1.91
N LEU A 224 -0.21 -14.91 0.79
CA LEU A 224 -0.26 -14.25 -0.52
C LEU A 224 -1.54 -14.57 -1.30
N GLU A 225 -2.23 -15.66 -0.96
CA GLU A 225 -3.36 -16.20 -1.71
C GLU A 225 -4.48 -15.19 -1.88
N ASP A 226 -4.90 -14.54 -0.79
CA ASP A 226 -5.97 -13.54 -0.81
C ASP A 226 -5.58 -12.33 -1.66
N ALA A 227 -4.36 -11.81 -1.48
CA ALA A 227 -3.87 -10.66 -2.21
C ALA A 227 -3.71 -10.95 -3.72
N MET A 228 -3.32 -12.18 -4.07
CA MET A 228 -3.26 -12.63 -5.45
C MET A 228 -4.65 -12.82 -6.07
N ALA A 229 -5.60 -13.35 -5.30
CA ALA A 229 -6.99 -13.52 -5.74
C ALA A 229 -7.67 -12.15 -5.99
N ASP A 230 -7.31 -11.14 -5.21
CA ASP A 230 -7.79 -9.76 -5.34
C ASP A 230 -7.19 -9.00 -6.55
N LEU A 231 -6.27 -9.60 -7.32
CA LEU A 231 -5.75 -8.99 -8.55
C LEU A 231 -6.80 -8.96 -9.66
N ASP A 232 -6.80 -7.86 -10.43
CA ASP A 232 -7.67 -7.71 -11.59
C ASP A 232 -7.36 -8.78 -12.65
N GLN A 233 -8.39 -9.49 -13.11
CA GLN A 233 -8.24 -10.61 -14.06
C GLN A 233 -7.97 -10.18 -15.50
N ASP A 234 -8.12 -8.90 -15.84
CA ASP A 234 -7.70 -8.32 -17.11
C ASP A 234 -7.39 -6.82 -16.93
N PRO A 235 -6.21 -6.48 -16.37
CA PRO A 235 -5.88 -5.09 -16.06
C PRO A 235 -5.85 -4.22 -17.32
N GLY A 236 -5.53 -4.78 -18.50
CA GLY A 236 -5.56 -4.06 -19.77
C GLY A 236 -6.98 -3.63 -20.16
N VAL A 237 -7.97 -4.53 -20.04
CA VAL A 237 -9.38 -4.20 -20.28
C VAL A 237 -9.90 -3.17 -19.27
N THR A 238 -9.59 -3.34 -17.98
CA THR A 238 -9.99 -2.37 -16.95
C THR A 238 -9.35 -1.00 -17.19
N THR A 239 -8.07 -0.96 -17.52
CA THR A 239 -7.33 0.27 -17.87
C THR A 239 -7.96 0.97 -19.06
N TYR A 240 -8.25 0.23 -20.13
CA TYR A 240 -8.93 0.77 -21.31
C TYR A 240 -10.28 1.38 -20.94
N ALA A 241 -11.11 0.67 -20.17
CA ALA A 241 -12.41 1.16 -19.74
C ALA A 241 -12.30 2.44 -18.86
N LEU A 242 -11.35 2.46 -17.91
CA LEU A 242 -11.11 3.62 -17.07
C LEU A 242 -10.65 4.84 -17.87
N ARG A 243 -9.73 4.65 -18.83
CA ARG A 243 -9.25 5.72 -19.72
C ARG A 243 -10.38 6.26 -20.60
N ALA A 244 -11.11 5.37 -21.26
CA ALA A 244 -12.23 5.76 -22.12
C ALA A 244 -13.28 6.59 -21.34
N ASN A 245 -13.63 6.14 -20.13
CA ASN A 245 -14.58 6.87 -19.28
C ASN A 245 -14.04 8.24 -18.83
N LEU A 246 -12.78 8.32 -18.41
CA LEU A 246 -12.14 9.57 -18.00
C LEU A 246 -12.05 10.56 -19.17
N ASP A 247 -11.66 10.09 -20.34
CA ASP A 247 -11.52 10.91 -21.55
C ASP A 247 -12.87 11.42 -22.04
N GLN A 248 -13.88 10.54 -22.11
CA GLN A 248 -15.25 10.95 -22.46
C GLN A 248 -15.82 11.97 -21.48
N ALA A 249 -15.64 11.75 -20.17
CA ALA A 249 -16.09 12.71 -19.15
C ALA A 249 -15.35 14.04 -19.29
N HIS A 250 -14.04 14.00 -19.55
CA HIS A 250 -13.23 15.19 -19.74
C HIS A 250 -13.67 16.01 -20.94
N GLU A 251 -13.88 15.38 -22.10
CA GLU A 251 -14.38 16.03 -23.31
C GLU A 251 -15.73 16.71 -23.06
N ARG A 252 -16.68 15.98 -22.47
CA ARG A 252 -18.00 16.55 -22.16
C ARG A 252 -17.93 17.74 -21.21
N ARG A 253 -17.02 17.68 -20.23
CA ARG A 253 -16.81 18.74 -19.24
C ARG A 253 -16.15 19.98 -19.86
N LEU A 254 -15.25 19.81 -20.83
CA LEU A 254 -14.68 20.91 -21.60
C LEU A 254 -15.75 21.64 -22.43
N GLU A 255 -16.65 20.90 -23.08
CA GLU A 255 -17.79 21.49 -23.80
C GLU A 255 -18.65 22.36 -22.87
N LEU A 256 -19.06 21.81 -21.72
CA LEU A 256 -19.87 22.53 -20.73
C LEU A 256 -19.17 23.77 -20.19
N ALA A 257 -17.86 23.67 -19.93
CA ALA A 257 -17.05 24.80 -19.49
C ALA A 257 -16.99 25.91 -20.56
N ALA A 258 -16.85 25.54 -21.83
CA ALA A 258 -16.84 26.47 -22.95
C ALA A 258 -18.22 27.15 -23.15
N GLU A 259 -19.31 26.38 -23.10
CA GLU A 259 -20.68 26.92 -23.16
C GLU A 259 -20.94 27.93 -22.04
N THR A 260 -20.51 27.60 -20.81
CA THR A 260 -20.65 28.48 -19.64
C THR A 260 -19.87 29.77 -19.81
N LEU A 261 -18.62 29.69 -20.30
CA LEU A 261 -17.78 30.85 -20.56
C LEU A 261 -18.38 31.74 -21.65
N ALA A 262 -18.88 31.16 -22.75
CA ALA A 262 -19.51 31.90 -23.83
C ALA A 262 -20.75 32.68 -23.33
N PHE A 263 -21.57 32.06 -22.49
CA PHE A 263 -22.72 32.73 -21.86
C PHE A 263 -22.30 33.86 -20.92
N ALA A 264 -21.23 33.68 -20.15
CA ALA A 264 -20.70 34.72 -19.26
C ALA A 264 -20.14 35.92 -20.05
N ILE A 265 -19.45 35.67 -21.17
CA ILE A 265 -18.94 36.74 -22.06
C ILE A 265 -20.10 37.49 -22.72
N ALA A 266 -21.13 36.79 -23.22
CA ALA A 266 -22.26 37.41 -23.90
C ALA A 266 -23.14 38.31 -23.00
N ARG A 267 -22.99 38.23 -21.66
CA ARG A 267 -23.73 39.05 -20.70
C ARG A 267 -22.95 40.25 -20.16
N ASN A 268 -21.66 40.36 -20.47
CA ASN A 268 -20.81 41.50 -20.16
C ASN A 268 -20.65 42.41 -21.38
#